data_AF-A0A0Q5QEX1-F1
#
_entry.id   AF-A0A0Q5QEX1-F1
#
_cell.length_a   1.000
_cell.length_b   1.000
_cell.length_c   1.000
_cell.angle_alpha   90.00
_cell.angle_beta   90.00
_cell.angle_gamma   90.00
#
_symmetry.space_group_name_H-M   'P 1'
#
loop_
_entity.id
_entity.type
_entity.pdbx_description
1 polymer ?
#
loop_
_entity_poly.entity_id
_entity_poly.type
_entity_poly.pdbx_seq_one_letter_code
_entity_poly.pdbx_strand_id
1 'polypeptide(L)'
;MKIIYKYCIILFLSVSPYLIMSQQREISKIDSLLDLNQEYAWSNRLKALSYAKDASLIAEKIDNSEKKAYSYVYMAKTLGYLGLTNESFTYLEKAKKERYFKKDKVLQALVKEETSVNFGKLGLFAEVLNENLSILTLVANENTPLASRIKFRAYGNIAATYMNMGDYKKAVEWMKKEEKYSKEPLLLKTRHIKAAFSNLSANKGYVYLNYFKKNDSALFYFNKSLAVIANEKGETKAYIYRAFGDYYFKQKQYNLSLSYYIKSLEDIESRKIEMAELRVSLYDNIAKIYGILGEKEKQNVFLEKYNKENEKATKLNPISVRKAVSVILSDNKSNISRENNTAKLLFVLLFSVTAIASFIFYRYKSKQNKLLLQQKDVRLSEKNHLISEFEAETDYLKKKIHFTIDELINLAKKNDSNFYSNFIDTFPHFEKILLDISPSLKSSDFLLLAYIYLNFDTKQIADILFKSVRTIQNKKYALRKKLGISTNEDLYIWLKTRYNS
;
A
#
# COMPACT_ATOMS: atom_id res chain seq x y z
N MET A 1 28.93 -8.36 0.85
CA MET A 1 28.37 -6.99 0.76
C MET A 1 28.14 -6.52 -0.70
N LYS A 2 29.11 -6.62 -1.62
CA LYS A 2 28.96 -6.20 -3.03
C LYS A 2 27.86 -6.92 -3.84
N ILE A 3 27.57 -8.18 -3.51
CA ILE A 3 26.55 -8.99 -4.21
C ILE A 3 25.12 -8.51 -3.88
N ILE A 4 24.84 -8.24 -2.60
CA ILE A 4 23.54 -7.74 -2.14
C ILE A 4 23.21 -6.38 -2.77
N TYR A 5 24.20 -5.49 -2.86
CA TYR A 5 24.04 -4.17 -3.49
C TYR A 5 23.67 -4.29 -4.99
N LYS A 6 24.26 -5.26 -5.70
CA LYS A 6 23.97 -5.53 -7.12
C LYS A 6 22.54 -6.05 -7.33
N TYR A 7 22.07 -6.93 -6.44
CA TYR A 7 20.68 -7.42 -6.50
C TYR A 7 19.66 -6.34 -6.11
N CYS A 8 19.96 -5.48 -5.12
CA CYS A 8 19.09 -4.34 -4.78
C CYS A 8 18.94 -3.35 -5.95
N ILE A 9 20.02 -3.08 -6.69
CA ILE A 9 19.96 -2.21 -7.89
C ILE A 9 19.12 -2.85 -9.00
N ILE A 10 19.28 -4.15 -9.26
CA ILE A 10 18.50 -4.86 -10.28
C ILE A 10 17.01 -4.91 -9.90
N LEU A 11 16.69 -5.15 -8.63
CA LEU A 11 15.32 -5.17 -8.11
C LEU A 11 14.69 -3.76 -8.16
N PHE A 12 15.46 -2.72 -7.86
CA PHE A 12 15.04 -1.33 -7.99
C PHE A 12 14.81 -0.92 -9.46
N LEU A 13 15.67 -1.37 -10.38
CA LEU A 13 15.53 -1.15 -11.83
C LEU A 13 14.39 -1.97 -12.45
N SER A 14 14.02 -3.13 -11.88
CA SER A 14 12.89 -3.93 -12.36
C SER A 14 11.53 -3.44 -11.83
N VAL A 15 11.48 -2.81 -10.66
CA VAL A 15 10.23 -2.33 -10.03
C VAL A 15 9.89 -0.89 -10.42
N SER A 16 10.90 -0.06 -10.71
CA SER A 16 10.68 1.34 -11.09
C SER A 16 9.81 1.54 -12.36
N PRO A 17 9.88 0.71 -13.42
CA PRO A 17 9.03 0.89 -14.59
C PRO A 17 7.56 0.58 -14.29
N TYR A 18 7.27 -0.41 -13.43
CA TYR A 18 5.91 -0.75 -13.02
C TYR A 18 5.27 0.35 -12.16
N LEU A 19 6.04 0.98 -11.28
CA LEU A 19 5.57 2.13 -10.49
C LEU A 19 5.22 3.32 -11.40
N ILE A 20 6.07 3.61 -12.40
CA ILE A 20 5.83 4.69 -13.37
C ILE A 20 4.59 4.39 -14.22
N MET A 21 4.45 3.17 -14.74
CA MET A 21 3.27 2.76 -15.51
C MET A 21 1.99 2.80 -14.67
N SER A 22 2.05 2.41 -13.40
CA SER A 22 0.91 2.47 -12.48
C SER A 22 0.48 3.92 -12.22
N GLN A 23 1.42 4.84 -12.00
CA GLN A 23 1.10 6.26 -11.82
C GLN A 23 0.52 6.87 -13.09
N GLN A 24 1.07 6.53 -14.27
CA GLN A 24 0.57 7.04 -15.54
C GLN A 24 -0.88 6.60 -15.80
N ARG A 25 -1.22 5.35 -15.46
CA ARG A 25 -2.60 4.86 -15.55
C ARG A 25 -3.56 5.63 -14.64
N GLU A 26 -3.17 5.91 -13.40
CA GLU A 26 -4.00 6.71 -12.47
C GLU A 26 -4.13 8.17 -12.95
N ILE A 27 -3.06 8.75 -13.52
CA ILE A 27 -3.10 10.08 -14.15
C ILE A 27 -4.13 10.13 -15.29
N SER A 28 -4.09 9.17 -16.23
CA SER A 28 -5.07 9.13 -17.33
C SER A 28 -6.50 8.95 -16.85
N LYS A 29 -6.69 8.21 -15.75
CA LYS A 29 -8.00 8.04 -15.11
C LYS A 29 -8.47 9.34 -14.45
N ILE A 30 -7.59 10.09 -13.79
CA ILE A 30 -7.89 11.43 -13.26
C ILE A 30 -8.35 12.35 -14.39
N ASP A 31 -7.60 12.41 -15.50
CA ASP A 31 -7.95 13.28 -16.64
C ASP A 31 -9.33 12.92 -17.21
N SER A 32 -9.63 11.62 -17.32
CA SER A 32 -10.94 11.13 -17.76
C SER A 32 -12.08 11.54 -16.80
N LEU A 33 -11.84 11.50 -15.49
CA LEU A 33 -12.81 11.94 -14.48
C LEU A 33 -13.04 13.46 -14.55
N LEU A 34 -12.00 14.25 -14.81
CA LEU A 34 -12.14 15.70 -14.99
C LEU A 34 -12.84 16.09 -16.30
N ASP A 35 -12.69 15.28 -17.35
CA ASP A 35 -13.50 15.41 -18.57
C ASP A 35 -14.98 15.12 -18.28
N LEU A 36 -15.29 14.04 -17.56
CA LEU A 36 -16.66 13.73 -17.13
C LEU A 36 -17.24 14.79 -16.19
N ASN A 37 -16.43 15.37 -15.29
CA ASN A 37 -16.86 16.52 -14.47
C ASN A 37 -17.37 17.66 -15.37
N GLN A 38 -16.60 18.04 -16.39
CA GLN A 38 -16.95 19.14 -17.29
C GLN A 38 -18.20 18.81 -18.13
N GLU A 39 -18.33 17.58 -18.61
CA GLU A 39 -19.51 17.12 -19.38
C GLU A 39 -20.80 17.19 -18.56
N TYR A 40 -20.74 16.80 -17.28
CA TYR A 40 -21.91 16.79 -16.40
C TYR A 40 -22.14 18.13 -15.67
N ALA A 41 -21.23 19.10 -15.75
CA ALA A 41 -21.33 20.36 -15.00
C ALA A 41 -22.64 21.13 -15.25
N TRP A 42 -23.21 21.00 -16.46
CA TRP A 42 -24.42 21.69 -16.89
C TRP A 42 -25.68 20.83 -16.91
N SER A 43 -25.57 19.53 -16.64
CA SER A 43 -26.71 18.60 -16.67
C SER A 43 -26.95 17.91 -15.31
N ASN A 44 -25.88 17.61 -14.56
CA ASN A 44 -25.96 17.01 -13.24
C ASN A 44 -24.76 17.42 -12.38
N ARG A 45 -24.89 18.55 -11.68
CA ARG A 45 -23.83 19.15 -10.86
C ARG A 45 -23.36 18.25 -9.71
N LEU A 46 -24.24 17.41 -9.14
CA LEU A 46 -23.85 16.46 -8.09
C LEU A 46 -22.98 15.33 -8.64
N LYS A 47 -23.34 14.79 -9.81
CA LYS A 47 -22.54 13.78 -10.51
C LYS A 47 -21.22 14.35 -11.02
N ALA A 48 -21.22 15.59 -11.50
CA ALA A 48 -19.98 16.30 -11.82
C ALA A 48 -19.08 16.41 -10.58
N LEU A 49 -19.65 16.80 -9.43
CA LEU A 49 -18.89 16.94 -8.18
C LEU A 49 -18.30 15.60 -7.73
N SER A 50 -19.03 14.49 -7.86
CA SER A 50 -18.49 13.16 -7.52
C SER A 50 -17.29 12.80 -8.40
N TYR A 51 -17.31 13.11 -9.70
CA TYR A 51 -16.16 12.84 -10.56
C TYR A 51 -14.92 13.67 -10.21
N ALA A 52 -15.09 14.97 -9.92
CA ALA A 52 -13.97 15.81 -9.48
C ALA A 52 -13.42 15.37 -8.11
N LYS A 53 -14.29 14.85 -7.24
CA LYS A 53 -13.89 14.25 -5.97
C LYS A 53 -13.11 12.95 -6.17
N ASP A 54 -13.62 12.03 -6.98
CA ASP A 54 -12.91 10.77 -7.26
C ASP A 54 -11.52 11.06 -7.87
N ALA A 55 -11.43 12.07 -8.74
CA ALA A 55 -10.18 12.56 -9.28
C ALA A 55 -9.22 13.09 -8.18
N SER A 56 -9.72 13.89 -7.24
CA SER A 56 -8.89 14.44 -6.16
C SER A 56 -8.38 13.35 -5.23
N LEU A 57 -9.19 12.35 -4.89
CA LEU A 57 -8.79 11.22 -4.05
C LEU A 57 -7.70 10.37 -4.69
N ILE A 58 -7.82 10.09 -5.99
CA ILE A 58 -6.76 9.37 -6.72
C ILE A 58 -5.48 10.20 -6.76
N ALA A 59 -5.59 11.51 -7.03
CA ALA A 59 -4.45 12.42 -7.07
C ALA A 59 -3.75 12.56 -5.70
N GLU A 60 -4.53 12.57 -4.61
CA GLU A 60 -4.05 12.54 -3.23
C GLU A 60 -3.28 11.24 -2.94
N LYS A 61 -3.85 10.09 -3.33
CA LYS A 61 -3.24 8.76 -3.14
C LYS A 61 -1.90 8.61 -3.85
N ILE A 62 -1.75 9.15 -5.06
CA ILE A 62 -0.49 9.08 -5.82
C ILE A 62 0.47 10.24 -5.53
N ASP A 63 0.13 11.12 -4.58
CA ASP A 63 0.84 12.38 -4.26
C ASP A 63 1.20 13.27 -5.47
N ASN A 64 0.35 13.28 -6.50
CA ASN A 64 0.61 14.09 -7.69
C ASN A 64 0.05 15.52 -7.51
N SER A 65 0.95 16.46 -7.20
CA SER A 65 0.57 17.85 -6.88
C SER A 65 -0.14 18.60 -8.02
N GLU A 66 0.22 18.34 -9.29
CA GLU A 66 -0.48 18.91 -10.45
C GLU A 66 -1.94 18.45 -10.45
N LYS A 67 -2.16 17.14 -10.39
CA LYS A 67 -3.50 16.55 -10.48
C LYS A 67 -4.35 16.89 -9.26
N LYS A 68 -3.76 17.02 -8.07
CA LYS A 68 -4.47 17.52 -6.88
C LYS A 68 -4.99 18.93 -7.14
N ALA A 69 -4.11 19.83 -7.60
CA ALA A 69 -4.47 21.22 -7.81
C ALA A 69 -5.61 21.37 -8.84
N TYR A 70 -5.49 20.72 -10.01
CA TYR A 70 -6.56 20.74 -11.00
C TYR A 70 -7.87 20.14 -10.46
N SER A 71 -7.81 19.00 -9.79
CA SER A 71 -9.01 18.36 -9.23
C SER A 71 -9.71 19.27 -8.22
N TYR A 72 -8.96 19.92 -7.33
CA TYR A 72 -9.51 20.90 -6.39
C TYR A 72 -10.16 22.10 -7.09
N VAL A 73 -9.57 22.62 -8.16
CA VAL A 73 -10.19 23.71 -8.95
C VAL A 73 -11.51 23.27 -9.58
N TYR A 74 -11.58 22.08 -10.17
CA TYR A 74 -12.82 21.55 -10.75
C TYR A 74 -13.89 21.22 -9.69
N MET A 75 -13.47 20.78 -8.50
CA MET A 75 -14.37 20.67 -7.33
C MET A 75 -14.91 22.05 -6.95
N ALA A 76 -14.03 23.04 -6.79
CA ALA A 76 -14.42 24.41 -6.44
C ALA A 76 -15.40 25.01 -7.44
N LYS A 77 -15.14 24.86 -8.74
CA LYS A 77 -16.04 25.27 -9.81
C LYS A 77 -17.44 24.70 -9.65
N THR A 78 -17.51 23.38 -9.44
CA THR A 78 -18.79 22.67 -9.33
C THR A 78 -19.55 23.06 -8.06
N LEU A 79 -18.82 23.24 -6.95
CA LEU A 79 -19.38 23.76 -5.69
C LEU A 79 -19.91 25.18 -5.86
N GLY A 80 -19.18 26.02 -6.57
CA GLY A 80 -19.63 27.33 -6.99
C GLY A 80 -20.96 27.23 -7.73
N TYR A 81 -21.06 26.38 -8.75
CA TYR A 81 -22.33 26.17 -9.46
C TYR A 81 -23.46 25.63 -8.57
N LEU A 82 -23.15 24.95 -7.47
CA LEU A 82 -24.15 24.51 -6.49
C LEU A 82 -24.55 25.60 -5.48
N GLY A 83 -23.98 26.81 -5.58
CA GLY A 83 -24.20 27.90 -4.63
C GLY A 83 -23.38 27.78 -3.34
N LEU A 84 -22.44 26.84 -3.29
CA LEU A 84 -21.59 26.54 -2.13
C LEU A 84 -20.30 27.36 -2.20
N THR A 85 -20.46 28.67 -2.08
CA THR A 85 -19.39 29.65 -2.30
C THR A 85 -18.24 29.49 -1.30
N ASN A 86 -18.53 29.20 -0.03
CA ASN A 86 -17.51 29.03 1.01
C ASN A 86 -16.66 27.76 0.79
N GLU A 87 -17.31 26.65 0.46
CA GLU A 87 -16.66 25.39 0.13
C GLU A 87 -15.86 25.53 -1.16
N SER A 88 -16.39 26.26 -2.14
CA SER A 88 -15.66 26.60 -3.36
C SER A 88 -14.35 27.31 -3.03
N PHE A 89 -14.38 28.38 -2.23
CA PHE A 89 -13.16 29.07 -1.77
C PHE A 89 -12.21 28.15 -1.02
N THR A 90 -12.73 27.25 -0.17
CA THR A 90 -11.91 26.28 0.57
C THR A 90 -11.10 25.39 -0.38
N TYR A 91 -11.70 24.89 -1.46
CA TYR A 91 -10.99 24.07 -2.45
C TYR A 91 -10.06 24.90 -3.34
N LEU A 92 -10.37 26.15 -3.64
CA LEU A 92 -9.43 27.05 -4.31
C LEU A 92 -8.17 27.28 -3.45
N GLU A 93 -8.32 27.44 -2.14
CA GLU A 93 -7.18 27.54 -1.22
C GLU A 93 -6.37 26.24 -1.13
N LYS A 94 -7.03 25.07 -1.18
CA LYS A 94 -6.31 23.79 -1.32
C LYS A 94 -5.47 23.75 -2.61
N ALA A 95 -6.05 24.16 -3.74
CA ALA A 95 -5.32 24.22 -5.01
C ALA A 95 -4.10 25.15 -4.95
N LYS A 96 -4.23 26.32 -4.31
CA LYS A 96 -3.12 27.29 -4.14
C LYS A 96 -1.97 26.76 -3.28
N LYS A 97 -2.25 25.86 -2.32
CA LYS A 97 -1.25 25.26 -1.43
C LYS A 97 -0.41 24.16 -2.09
N GLU A 98 -0.86 23.63 -3.23
CA GLU A 98 -0.14 22.59 -3.96
C GLU A 98 1.19 23.09 -4.56
N ARG A 99 2.23 22.26 -4.48
CA ARG A 99 3.58 22.57 -4.98
C ARG A 99 3.58 22.98 -6.46
N TYR A 100 2.72 22.36 -7.27
CA TYR A 100 2.63 22.62 -8.71
C TYR A 100 2.03 23.99 -9.03
N PHE A 101 1.19 24.56 -8.16
CA PHE A 101 0.48 25.83 -8.40
C PHE A 101 1.39 26.99 -8.79
N LYS A 102 2.56 27.10 -8.14
CA LYS A 102 3.52 28.19 -8.39
C LYS A 102 4.16 28.14 -9.78
N LYS A 103 4.11 26.99 -10.46
CA LYS A 103 4.79 26.75 -11.75
C LYS A 103 3.88 26.96 -12.96
N ASP A 104 2.57 26.90 -12.77
CA ASP A 104 1.61 26.84 -13.88
C ASP A 104 0.68 28.07 -13.87
N LYS A 105 0.93 28.97 -14.83
CA LYS A 105 0.13 30.19 -15.00
C LYS A 105 -1.30 29.92 -15.46
N VAL A 106 -1.53 28.83 -16.19
CA VAL A 106 -2.87 28.44 -16.65
C VAL A 106 -3.70 27.96 -15.46
N LEU A 107 -3.11 27.16 -14.58
CA LEU A 107 -3.75 26.74 -13.32
C LEU A 107 -4.02 27.93 -12.41
N GLN A 108 -3.08 28.87 -12.27
CA GLN A 108 -3.30 30.12 -11.54
C GLN A 108 -4.46 30.93 -12.13
N ALA A 109 -4.55 31.02 -13.46
CA ALA A 109 -5.63 31.70 -14.15
C ALA A 109 -6.99 31.00 -13.95
N LEU A 110 -7.03 29.66 -13.92
CA LEU A 110 -8.25 28.93 -13.56
C LEU A 110 -8.71 29.22 -12.14
N VAL A 111 -7.79 29.25 -11.17
CA VAL A 111 -8.13 29.62 -9.79
C VAL A 111 -8.72 31.03 -9.74
N LYS A 112 -8.12 31.98 -10.45
CA LYS A 112 -8.63 33.36 -10.55
C LYS A 112 -9.99 33.44 -11.25
N GLU A 113 -10.22 32.62 -12.27
CA GLU A 113 -11.50 32.56 -12.97
C GLU A 113 -12.62 32.12 -12.02
N GLU A 114 -12.41 31.03 -11.28
CA GLU A 114 -13.42 30.54 -10.34
C GLU A 114 -13.57 31.46 -9.11
N THR A 115 -12.48 32.10 -8.67
CA THR A 115 -12.50 33.18 -7.66
C THR A 115 -13.39 34.33 -8.12
N SER A 116 -13.22 34.78 -9.36
CA SER A 116 -14.05 35.82 -9.97
C SER A 116 -15.52 35.42 -10.03
N VAL A 117 -15.83 34.18 -10.44
CA VAL A 117 -17.22 33.70 -10.49
C VAL A 117 -17.88 33.73 -9.11
N ASN A 118 -17.13 33.37 -8.07
CA ASN A 118 -17.61 33.44 -6.69
C ASN A 118 -17.84 34.88 -6.22
N PHE A 119 -16.92 35.81 -6.52
CA PHE A 119 -17.13 37.24 -6.23
C PHE A 119 -18.34 37.81 -6.95
N GLY A 120 -18.60 37.39 -8.19
CA GLY A 120 -19.79 37.79 -8.94
C GLY A 120 -21.10 37.42 -8.24
N LYS A 121 -21.16 36.22 -7.63
CA LYS A 121 -22.32 35.78 -6.84
C LYS A 121 -22.50 36.56 -5.55
N LEU A 122 -21.40 37.07 -4.99
CA LEU A 122 -21.43 37.94 -3.82
C LEU A 122 -21.70 39.42 -4.17
N GLY A 123 -21.85 39.76 -5.46
CA GLY A 123 -22.05 41.13 -5.92
C GLY A 123 -20.79 42.02 -5.87
N LEU A 124 -19.61 41.42 -5.68
CA LEU A 124 -18.33 42.11 -5.54
C LEU A 124 -17.73 42.42 -6.92
N PHE A 125 -18.34 43.36 -7.64
CA PHE A 125 -18.03 43.63 -9.05
C PHE A 125 -16.63 44.20 -9.29
N ALA A 126 -16.07 44.96 -8.36
CA ALA A 126 -14.70 45.50 -8.50
C ALA A 126 -13.66 44.36 -8.47
N GLU A 127 -13.88 43.38 -7.61
CA GLU A 127 -13.06 42.20 -7.40
C GLU A 127 -13.18 41.25 -8.59
N VAL A 128 -14.37 41.11 -9.17
CA VAL A 128 -14.58 40.43 -10.45
C VAL A 128 -13.73 41.07 -11.55
N LEU A 129 -13.75 42.40 -11.69
CA LEU A 129 -12.93 43.10 -12.68
C LEU A 129 -11.44 42.87 -12.43
N ASN A 130 -10.98 43.02 -11.18
CA ASN A 130 -9.58 42.83 -10.80
C ASN A 130 -9.07 41.43 -11.14
N GLU A 131 -9.83 40.38 -10.80
CA GLU A 131 -9.43 39.00 -11.08
C GLU A 131 -9.38 38.70 -12.58
N ASN A 132 -10.39 39.13 -13.35
CA ASN A 132 -10.38 38.88 -14.80
C ASN A 132 -9.32 39.71 -15.53
N LEU A 133 -9.03 40.95 -15.11
CA LEU A 133 -7.91 41.72 -15.64
C LEU A 133 -6.57 41.05 -15.33
N SER A 134 -6.42 40.54 -14.11
CA SER A 134 -5.24 39.78 -13.70
C SER A 134 -5.05 38.51 -14.54
N ILE A 135 -6.13 37.80 -14.87
CA ILE A 135 -6.10 36.65 -15.79
C ILE A 135 -5.51 37.06 -17.14
N LEU A 136 -6.00 38.14 -17.75
CA LEU A 136 -5.54 38.57 -19.07
C LEU A 136 -4.04 38.85 -19.12
N THR A 137 -3.50 39.46 -18.05
CA THR A 137 -2.06 39.69 -17.90
C THR A 137 -1.30 38.39 -17.68
N LEU A 138 -1.82 37.52 -16.83
CA LEU A 138 -1.16 36.27 -16.41
C LEU A 138 -0.98 35.28 -17.58
N VAL A 139 -2.01 35.14 -18.42
CA VAL A 139 -2.00 34.23 -19.58
C VAL A 139 -1.68 34.92 -20.90
N ALA A 140 -1.14 36.15 -20.88
CA ALA A 140 -0.89 36.94 -22.08
C ALA A 140 -0.02 36.20 -23.13
N ASN A 141 0.96 35.42 -22.67
CA ASN A 141 1.94 34.70 -23.49
C ASN A 141 1.70 33.17 -23.49
N GLU A 142 0.59 32.69 -22.91
CA GLU A 142 0.29 31.26 -22.82
C GLU A 142 -0.42 30.77 -24.08
N ASN A 143 0.21 29.83 -24.80
CA ASN A 143 -0.25 29.35 -26.10
C ASN A 143 -0.93 27.98 -26.02
N THR A 144 -1.87 27.81 -25.08
CA THR A 144 -2.66 26.57 -24.93
C THR A 144 -4.13 26.81 -25.24
N PRO A 145 -4.88 25.78 -25.72
CA PRO A 145 -6.33 25.89 -25.90
C PRO A 145 -7.06 26.29 -24.62
N LEU A 146 -6.60 25.78 -23.46
CA LEU A 146 -7.18 26.09 -22.16
C LEU A 146 -6.95 27.57 -21.77
N ALA A 147 -5.72 28.07 -21.93
CA ALA A 147 -5.42 29.49 -21.71
C ALA A 147 -6.26 30.39 -22.62
N SER A 148 -6.41 30.00 -23.90
CA SER A 148 -7.26 30.72 -24.85
C SER A 148 -8.71 30.76 -24.42
N ARG A 149 -9.26 29.64 -23.94
CA ARG A 149 -10.63 29.58 -23.40
C ARG A 149 -10.81 30.46 -22.17
N ILE A 150 -9.83 30.48 -21.26
CA ILE A 150 -9.86 31.32 -20.06
C ILE A 150 -9.81 32.81 -20.45
N LYS A 151 -8.93 33.18 -21.38
CA LYS A 151 -8.80 34.56 -21.89
C LYS A 151 -10.10 35.05 -22.55
N PHE A 152 -10.71 34.22 -23.38
CA PHE A 152 -12.01 34.52 -24.00
C PHE A 152 -13.09 34.79 -22.94
N ARG A 153 -13.24 33.87 -21.95
CA ARG A 153 -14.21 34.04 -20.86
C ARG A 153 -13.90 35.25 -19.98
N ALA A 154 -12.64 35.59 -19.74
CA ALA A 154 -12.27 36.77 -18.98
C ALA A 154 -12.73 38.07 -19.65
N TYR A 155 -12.59 38.19 -20.98
CA TYR A 155 -13.15 39.33 -21.71
C TYR A 155 -14.67 39.42 -21.55
N GLY A 156 -15.38 38.29 -21.69
CA GLY A 156 -16.84 38.23 -21.53
C GLY A 156 -17.33 38.53 -20.12
N ASN A 157 -16.61 38.05 -19.11
CA ASN A 157 -16.90 38.36 -17.71
C ASN A 157 -16.75 39.85 -17.42
N ILE A 158 -15.65 40.48 -17.86
CA ILE A 158 -15.44 41.93 -17.71
C ILE A 158 -16.56 42.72 -18.38
N ALA A 159 -16.93 42.34 -19.60
CA ALA A 159 -18.04 42.95 -20.32
C ALA A 159 -19.36 42.83 -19.55
N ALA A 160 -19.71 41.63 -19.09
CA ALA A 160 -20.92 41.38 -18.32
C ALA A 160 -20.93 42.15 -16.99
N THR A 161 -19.79 42.27 -16.32
CA THR A 161 -19.68 43.06 -15.09
C THR A 161 -19.96 44.54 -15.33
N TYR A 162 -19.41 45.13 -16.40
CA TYR A 162 -19.74 46.50 -16.76
C TYR A 162 -21.22 46.68 -17.14
N MET A 163 -21.84 45.68 -17.79
CA MET A 163 -23.29 45.71 -18.03
C MET A 163 -24.08 45.73 -16.71
N ASN A 164 -23.69 44.89 -15.73
CA ASN A 164 -24.33 44.84 -14.41
C ASN A 164 -24.16 46.15 -13.63
N MET A 165 -23.03 46.83 -13.81
CA MET A 165 -22.77 48.16 -13.24
C MET A 165 -23.47 49.30 -14.02
N GLY A 166 -24.11 49.01 -15.15
CA GLY A 166 -24.76 50.01 -16.01
C GLY A 166 -23.81 50.78 -16.95
N ASP A 167 -22.50 50.52 -16.92
CA ASP A 167 -21.51 51.13 -17.82
C ASP A 167 -21.47 50.39 -19.16
N TYR A 168 -22.54 50.54 -19.93
CA TYR A 168 -22.68 49.88 -21.24
C TYR A 168 -21.62 50.31 -22.26
N LYS A 169 -21.04 51.51 -22.12
CA LYS A 169 -19.97 51.97 -22.99
C LYS A 169 -18.73 51.10 -22.82
N LYS A 170 -18.25 50.91 -21.58
CA LYS A 170 -17.13 50.00 -21.31
C LYS A 170 -17.47 48.56 -21.63
N ALA A 171 -18.71 48.12 -21.35
CA ALA A 171 -19.14 46.77 -21.75
C ALA A 171 -18.94 46.53 -23.25
N VAL A 172 -19.38 47.46 -24.10
CA VAL A 172 -19.19 47.37 -25.57
C VAL A 172 -17.71 47.33 -25.95
N GLU A 173 -16.86 48.13 -25.32
CA GLU A 173 -15.41 48.11 -25.57
C GLU A 173 -14.79 46.75 -25.27
N TRP A 174 -15.15 46.14 -24.15
CA TRP A 174 -14.66 44.80 -23.76
C TRP A 174 -15.25 43.69 -24.62
N MET A 175 -16.53 43.79 -25.01
CA MET A 175 -17.15 42.83 -25.92
C MET A 175 -16.54 42.87 -27.32
N LYS A 176 -16.08 44.03 -27.80
CA LYS A 176 -15.33 44.11 -29.06
C LYS A 176 -14.01 43.34 -28.98
N LYS A 177 -13.34 43.36 -27.82
CA LYS A 177 -12.13 42.55 -27.58
C LYS A 177 -12.46 41.07 -27.56
N GLU A 178 -13.52 40.68 -26.85
CA GLU A 178 -14.02 39.30 -26.82
C GLU A 178 -14.37 38.79 -28.23
N GLU A 179 -15.11 39.58 -29.01
CA GLU A 179 -15.51 39.23 -30.38
C GLU A 179 -14.31 39.13 -31.32
N LYS A 180 -13.33 40.03 -31.21
CA LYS A 180 -12.07 39.90 -31.96
C LYS A 180 -11.36 38.58 -31.61
N TYR A 181 -11.28 38.26 -30.32
CA TYR A 181 -10.63 37.05 -29.81
C TYR A 181 -11.40 35.75 -30.14
N SER A 182 -12.70 35.83 -30.42
CA SER A 182 -13.53 34.68 -30.78
C SER A 182 -13.03 33.91 -32.02
N LYS A 183 -12.20 34.57 -32.85
CA LYS A 183 -11.62 34.04 -34.09
C LYS A 183 -10.27 33.35 -33.89
N GLU A 184 -9.74 33.32 -32.66
CA GLU A 184 -8.42 32.74 -32.39
C GLU A 184 -8.39 31.22 -32.64
N PRO A 185 -7.44 30.71 -33.46
CA PRO A 185 -7.42 29.29 -33.83
C PRO A 185 -7.33 28.33 -32.64
N LEU A 186 -6.55 28.68 -31.60
CA LEU A 186 -6.42 27.85 -30.40
C LEU A 186 -7.71 27.79 -29.58
N LEU A 187 -8.49 28.87 -29.57
CA LEU A 187 -9.80 28.90 -28.92
C LEU A 187 -10.74 27.91 -29.60
N LEU A 188 -10.74 27.84 -30.93
CA LEU A 188 -11.62 26.94 -31.68
C LEU A 188 -11.28 25.45 -31.46
N LYS A 189 -10.08 25.13 -30.96
CA LYS A 189 -9.67 23.77 -30.58
C LYS A 189 -10.14 23.36 -29.18
N THR A 190 -10.64 24.28 -28.36
CA THR A 190 -11.06 23.94 -27.00
C THR A 190 -12.43 23.25 -26.97
N ARG A 191 -12.56 22.28 -26.05
CA ARG A 191 -13.87 21.70 -25.71
C ARG A 191 -14.72 22.68 -24.90
N HIS A 192 -16.03 22.48 -24.94
CA HIS A 192 -17.03 23.21 -24.14
C HIS A 192 -17.01 24.74 -24.31
N ILE A 193 -16.74 25.24 -25.52
CA ILE A 193 -16.69 26.68 -25.80
C ILE A 193 -18.01 27.27 -26.31
N LYS A 194 -18.91 26.42 -26.83
CA LYS A 194 -20.16 26.85 -27.47
C LYS A 194 -21.05 27.66 -26.52
N ALA A 195 -21.13 27.29 -25.25
CA ALA A 195 -21.82 28.08 -24.22
C ALA A 195 -21.27 29.50 -24.11
N ALA A 196 -19.95 29.68 -24.15
CA ALA A 196 -19.34 30.99 -24.06
C ALA A 196 -19.62 31.85 -25.32
N PHE A 197 -19.59 31.26 -26.53
CA PHE A 197 -20.00 31.96 -27.75
C PHE A 197 -21.49 32.34 -27.76
N SER A 198 -22.32 31.47 -27.20
CA SER A 198 -23.73 31.75 -26.99
C SER A 198 -23.93 32.91 -26.01
N ASN A 199 -23.21 32.94 -24.90
CA ASN A 199 -23.25 34.03 -23.91
C ASN A 199 -22.78 35.37 -24.50
N LEU A 200 -21.70 35.39 -25.28
CA LEU A 200 -21.29 36.60 -26.02
C LEU A 200 -22.45 37.13 -26.88
N SER A 201 -23.12 36.25 -27.61
CA SER A 201 -24.26 36.63 -28.45
C SER A 201 -25.44 37.15 -27.61
N ALA A 202 -25.77 36.50 -26.49
CA ALA A 202 -26.82 36.96 -25.58
C ALA A 202 -26.49 38.35 -24.98
N ASN A 203 -25.24 38.56 -24.54
CA ASN A 203 -24.79 39.85 -24.03
C ASN A 203 -24.91 40.94 -25.09
N LYS A 204 -24.58 40.64 -26.37
CA LYS A 204 -24.80 41.58 -27.48
C LYS A 204 -26.28 41.90 -27.63
N GLY A 205 -27.16 40.90 -27.54
CA GLY A 205 -28.60 41.09 -27.54
C GLY A 205 -29.06 42.08 -26.47
N TYR A 206 -28.62 41.89 -25.23
CA TYR A 206 -28.94 42.80 -24.12
C TYR A 206 -28.37 44.21 -24.31
N VAL A 207 -27.14 44.35 -24.82
CA VAL A 207 -26.56 45.66 -25.13
C VAL A 207 -27.39 46.40 -26.19
N TYR A 208 -27.76 45.71 -27.28
CA TYR A 208 -28.62 46.32 -28.31
C TYR A 208 -30.01 46.66 -27.78
N LEU A 209 -30.57 45.83 -26.91
CA LEU A 209 -31.87 46.07 -26.29
C LEU A 209 -31.84 47.25 -25.31
N ASN A 210 -30.83 47.32 -24.45
CA ASN A 210 -30.80 48.21 -23.29
C ASN A 210 -30.07 49.51 -23.53
N TYR A 211 -28.95 49.48 -24.25
CA TYR A 211 -28.12 50.65 -24.51
C TYR A 211 -28.48 51.30 -25.84
N PHE A 212 -28.39 50.55 -26.94
CA PHE A 212 -28.66 51.10 -28.27
C PHE A 212 -30.15 51.23 -28.61
N LYS A 213 -31.04 50.58 -27.83
CA LYS A 213 -32.49 50.53 -28.06
C LYS A 213 -32.87 50.04 -29.47
N LYS A 214 -32.11 49.10 -30.03
CA LYS A 214 -32.32 48.50 -31.35
C LYS A 214 -32.92 47.10 -31.21
N ASN A 215 -34.24 47.02 -31.29
CA ASN A 215 -34.99 45.78 -31.04
C ASN A 215 -34.67 44.68 -32.05
N ASP A 216 -34.61 44.99 -33.35
CA ASP A 216 -34.30 44.00 -34.39
C ASP A 216 -32.90 43.41 -34.22
N SER A 217 -31.93 44.25 -33.87
CA SER A 217 -30.57 43.81 -33.57
C SER A 217 -30.53 42.94 -32.32
N ALA A 218 -31.25 43.32 -31.26
CA ALA A 218 -31.34 42.52 -30.04
C ALA A 218 -31.88 41.11 -30.34
N LEU A 219 -32.99 41.04 -31.07
CA LEU A 219 -33.62 39.78 -31.46
C LEU A 219 -32.71 38.92 -32.35
N PHE A 220 -32.00 39.53 -33.31
CA PHE A 220 -30.99 38.84 -34.12
C PHE A 220 -29.94 38.15 -33.25
N TYR A 221 -29.40 38.86 -32.26
CA TYR A 221 -28.35 38.31 -31.40
C TYR A 221 -28.88 37.25 -30.41
N PHE A 222 -30.10 37.38 -29.91
CA PHE A 222 -30.74 36.32 -29.12
C PHE A 222 -31.00 35.06 -29.95
N ASN A 223 -31.44 35.19 -31.20
CA ASN A 223 -31.57 34.06 -32.13
C ASN A 223 -30.21 33.41 -32.42
N LYS A 224 -29.17 34.21 -32.66
CA LYS A 224 -27.80 33.72 -32.84
C LYS A 224 -27.32 32.95 -31.60
N SER A 225 -27.56 33.46 -30.41
CA SER A 225 -27.25 32.81 -29.14
C SER A 225 -27.91 31.42 -29.05
N LEU A 226 -29.22 31.34 -29.35
CA LEU A 226 -29.95 30.08 -29.33
C LEU A 226 -29.41 29.07 -30.35
N ALA A 227 -29.11 29.53 -31.57
CA ALA A 227 -28.63 28.69 -32.66
C ALA A 227 -27.28 28.01 -32.32
N VAL A 228 -26.39 28.69 -31.60
CA VAL A 228 -25.07 28.14 -31.20
C VAL A 228 -25.20 26.89 -30.31
N ILE A 229 -26.23 26.84 -29.45
CA ILE A 229 -26.43 25.72 -28.50
C ILE A 229 -27.71 24.91 -28.76
N ALA A 230 -28.39 25.13 -29.89
CA ALA A 230 -29.69 24.51 -30.18
C ALA A 230 -29.62 22.98 -30.14
N ASN A 231 -28.52 22.39 -30.62
CA ASN A 231 -28.30 20.95 -30.69
C ASN A 231 -27.39 20.42 -29.58
N GLU A 232 -26.96 21.27 -28.64
CA GLU A 232 -26.07 20.87 -27.55
C GLU A 232 -26.88 20.24 -26.42
N LYS A 233 -26.89 18.90 -26.36
CA LYS A 233 -27.63 18.14 -25.33
C LYS A 233 -27.17 18.50 -23.91
N GLY A 234 -25.89 18.82 -23.71
CA GLY A 234 -25.33 19.17 -22.40
C GLY A 234 -25.63 20.59 -21.92
N GLU A 235 -26.00 21.51 -22.83
CA GLU A 235 -26.12 22.93 -22.51
C GLU A 235 -27.58 23.32 -22.23
N THR A 236 -27.82 24.04 -21.13
CA THR A 236 -29.14 24.62 -20.82
C THR A 236 -29.42 25.81 -21.74
N LYS A 237 -30.68 25.92 -22.18
CA LYS A 237 -31.19 27.02 -23.00
C LYS A 237 -31.95 28.04 -22.15
N ALA A 238 -32.11 27.79 -20.85
CA ALA A 238 -32.91 28.58 -19.93
C ALA A 238 -32.54 30.08 -19.95
N TYR A 239 -31.27 30.43 -19.84
CA TYR A 239 -30.85 31.85 -19.88
C TYR A 239 -31.22 32.55 -21.20
N ILE A 240 -31.22 31.82 -22.32
CA ILE A 240 -31.59 32.39 -23.62
C ILE A 240 -33.11 32.55 -23.71
N TYR A 241 -33.88 31.56 -23.27
CA TYR A 241 -35.33 31.69 -23.18
C TYR A 241 -35.74 32.84 -22.24
N ARG A 242 -35.04 33.02 -21.11
CA ARG A 242 -35.18 34.21 -20.28
C ARG A 242 -34.90 35.50 -21.07
N ALA A 243 -33.82 35.54 -21.87
CA ALA A 243 -33.50 36.71 -22.67
C ALA A 243 -34.58 37.06 -23.70
N PHE A 244 -35.21 36.07 -24.33
CA PHE A 244 -36.41 36.29 -25.15
C PHE A 244 -37.59 36.80 -24.32
N GLY A 245 -37.80 36.24 -23.12
CA GLY A 245 -38.81 36.73 -22.19
C GLY A 245 -38.61 38.20 -21.83
N ASP A 246 -37.39 38.60 -21.48
CA ASP A 246 -37.00 39.98 -21.17
C ASP A 246 -37.21 40.91 -22.39
N TYR A 247 -36.86 40.43 -23.58
CA TYR A 247 -37.10 41.13 -24.85
C TYR A 247 -38.59 41.43 -25.04
N TYR A 248 -39.44 40.41 -25.03
CA TYR A 248 -40.87 40.59 -25.27
C TYR A 248 -41.57 41.35 -24.14
N PHE A 249 -41.07 41.25 -22.90
CA PHE A 249 -41.55 42.07 -21.78
C PHE A 249 -41.35 43.56 -22.09
N LYS A 250 -40.15 43.92 -22.56
CA LYS A 250 -39.82 45.30 -22.92
C LYS A 250 -40.63 45.83 -24.08
N GLN A 251 -41.00 44.95 -25.01
CA GLN A 251 -41.91 45.25 -26.11
C GLN A 251 -43.39 45.30 -25.70
N LYS A 252 -43.71 45.10 -24.40
CA LYS A 252 -45.06 44.98 -23.85
C LYS A 252 -45.88 43.83 -24.45
N GLN A 253 -45.21 42.85 -25.04
CA GLN A 253 -45.81 41.62 -25.57
C GLN A 253 -45.86 40.58 -24.45
N TYR A 254 -46.70 40.83 -23.44
CA TYR A 254 -46.68 40.11 -22.17
C TYR A 254 -46.98 38.62 -22.30
N ASN A 255 -47.91 38.20 -23.16
CA ASN A 255 -48.21 36.79 -23.39
C ASN A 255 -47.02 36.02 -24.00
N LEU A 256 -46.29 36.65 -24.92
CA LEU A 256 -45.11 36.05 -25.53
C LEU A 256 -43.93 36.05 -24.54
N SER A 257 -43.80 37.10 -23.74
CA SER A 257 -42.83 37.13 -22.65
C SER A 257 -43.05 35.99 -21.65
N LEU A 258 -44.31 35.80 -21.22
CA LEU A 258 -44.73 34.72 -20.33
C LEU A 258 -44.40 33.35 -20.91
N SER A 259 -44.71 33.10 -22.18
CA SER A 259 -44.42 31.81 -22.81
C SER A 259 -42.92 31.49 -22.84
N TYR A 260 -42.06 32.48 -23.08
CA TYR A 260 -40.61 32.30 -23.03
C TYR A 260 -40.06 32.12 -21.62
N TYR A 261 -40.59 32.81 -20.61
CA TYR A 261 -40.21 32.55 -19.21
C TYR A 261 -40.63 31.15 -18.75
N ILE A 262 -41.82 30.68 -19.14
CA ILE A 262 -42.27 29.31 -18.87
C ILE A 262 -41.35 28.30 -19.57
N LYS A 263 -41.02 28.53 -20.85
CA LYS A 263 -40.07 27.68 -21.59
C LYS A 263 -38.69 27.63 -20.93
N SER A 264 -38.26 28.72 -20.29
CA SER A 264 -37.04 28.74 -19.47
C SER A 264 -37.16 27.83 -18.24
N LEU A 265 -38.30 27.84 -17.54
CA LEU A 265 -38.53 26.94 -16.39
C LEU A 265 -38.57 25.47 -16.84
N GLU A 266 -39.25 25.17 -17.94
CA GLU A 266 -39.34 23.81 -18.51
C GLU A 266 -37.96 23.26 -18.89
N ASP A 267 -37.06 24.08 -19.46
CA ASP A 267 -35.68 23.64 -19.75
C ASP A 267 -34.90 23.33 -18.47
N ILE A 268 -35.09 24.10 -17.38
CA ILE A 268 -34.46 23.82 -16.08
C ILE A 268 -35.00 22.50 -15.49
N GLU A 269 -36.32 22.33 -15.50
CA GLU A 269 -37.01 21.18 -14.90
C GLU A 269 -36.72 19.87 -15.65
N SER A 270 -36.82 19.87 -16.98
CA SER A 270 -36.54 18.70 -17.83
C SER A 270 -35.12 18.17 -17.66
N ARG A 271 -34.17 19.06 -17.33
CA ARG A 271 -32.75 18.71 -17.12
C ARG A 271 -32.41 18.40 -15.67
N LYS A 272 -33.33 18.62 -14.73
CA LYS A 272 -33.12 18.44 -13.28
C LYS A 272 -31.92 19.24 -12.75
N ILE A 273 -31.70 20.44 -13.29
CA ILE A 273 -30.58 21.31 -12.89
C ILE A 273 -31.03 22.21 -11.73
N GLU A 274 -30.18 22.36 -10.72
CA GLU A 274 -30.40 23.33 -9.65
C GLU A 274 -30.00 24.74 -10.12
N MET A 275 -30.97 25.63 -10.37
CA MET A 275 -30.71 27.02 -10.80
C MET A 275 -31.59 27.99 -10.00
N ALA A 276 -31.41 28.00 -8.68
CA ALA A 276 -32.27 28.75 -7.75
C ALA A 276 -32.36 30.24 -8.11
N GLU A 277 -31.22 30.92 -8.32
CA GLU A 277 -31.17 32.35 -8.69
C GLU A 277 -31.99 32.65 -9.95
N LEU A 278 -31.86 31.82 -10.98
CA LEU A 278 -32.63 31.98 -12.22
C LEU A 278 -34.12 31.71 -11.99
N ARG A 279 -34.49 30.69 -11.22
CA ARG A 279 -35.90 30.39 -10.90
C ARG A 279 -36.55 31.52 -10.12
N VAL A 280 -35.84 32.11 -9.16
CA VAL A 280 -36.30 33.29 -8.40
C VAL A 280 -36.63 34.43 -9.37
N SER A 281 -35.70 34.79 -10.25
CA SER A 281 -35.92 35.85 -11.25
C SER A 281 -37.10 35.54 -12.20
N LEU A 282 -37.25 34.29 -12.64
CA LEU A 282 -38.34 33.89 -13.53
C LEU A 282 -39.70 33.95 -12.83
N TYR A 283 -39.82 33.45 -11.61
CA TYR A 283 -41.09 33.50 -10.87
C TYR A 283 -41.53 34.94 -10.57
N ASP A 284 -40.59 35.81 -10.19
CA ASP A 284 -40.85 37.25 -10.02
C ASP A 284 -41.35 37.91 -11.32
N ASN A 285 -40.65 37.67 -12.44
CA ASN A 285 -41.04 38.22 -13.73
C ASN A 285 -42.41 37.70 -14.23
N ILE A 286 -42.69 36.41 -14.01
CA ILE A 286 -44.00 35.81 -14.35
C ILE A 286 -45.10 36.39 -13.49
N ALA A 287 -44.89 36.53 -12.17
CA ALA A 287 -45.85 37.13 -11.26
C ALA A 287 -46.17 38.59 -11.67
N LYS A 288 -45.13 39.37 -12.01
CA LYS A 288 -45.29 40.74 -12.53
C LYS A 288 -46.17 40.79 -13.78
N ILE A 289 -45.95 39.87 -14.73
CA ILE A 289 -46.76 39.81 -15.95
C ILE A 289 -48.23 39.48 -15.63
N TYR A 290 -48.49 38.47 -14.79
CA TYR A 290 -49.86 38.14 -14.42
C TYR A 290 -50.57 39.30 -13.71
N GLY A 291 -49.84 40.07 -12.89
CA GLY A 291 -50.35 41.32 -12.31
C GLY A 291 -50.73 42.35 -13.36
N ILE A 292 -49.89 42.56 -14.39
CA ILE A 292 -50.17 43.48 -15.51
C ILE A 292 -51.40 43.02 -16.32
N LEU A 293 -51.57 41.71 -16.49
CA LEU A 293 -52.71 41.11 -17.19
C LEU A 293 -54.00 41.07 -16.35
N GLY A 294 -53.95 41.45 -15.07
CA GLY A 294 -55.09 41.41 -14.15
C GLY A 294 -55.41 40.01 -13.60
N GLU A 295 -54.56 39.02 -13.84
CA GLU A 295 -54.74 37.63 -13.43
C GLU A 295 -54.23 37.39 -11.99
N LYS A 296 -54.92 37.99 -11.01
CA LYS A 296 -54.49 38.03 -9.60
C LYS A 296 -54.23 36.65 -8.97
N GLU A 297 -55.06 35.65 -9.28
CA GLU A 297 -54.87 34.30 -8.73
C GLU A 297 -53.53 33.69 -9.16
N LYS A 298 -53.22 33.75 -10.46
CA LYS A 298 -51.95 33.25 -10.99
C LYS A 298 -50.76 34.09 -10.52
N GLN A 299 -50.92 35.40 -10.42
CA GLN A 299 -49.91 36.26 -9.80
C GLN A 299 -49.55 35.77 -8.40
N ASN A 300 -50.55 35.52 -7.54
CA ASN A 300 -50.32 35.03 -6.17
C ASN A 300 -49.62 33.67 -6.15
N VAL A 301 -50.04 32.72 -7.02
CA VAL A 301 -49.36 31.42 -7.15
C VAL A 301 -47.87 31.59 -7.47
N PHE A 302 -47.53 32.48 -8.39
CA PHE A 302 -46.13 32.71 -8.76
C PHE A 302 -45.35 33.52 -7.72
N LEU A 303 -46.00 34.42 -6.97
CA LEU A 303 -45.40 35.08 -5.81
C LEU A 303 -45.08 34.09 -4.68
N GLU A 304 -45.96 33.13 -4.41
CA GLU A 304 -45.67 32.05 -3.45
C GLU A 304 -44.49 31.20 -3.90
N LYS A 305 -44.43 30.83 -5.19
CA LYS A 305 -43.28 30.12 -5.76
C LYS A 305 -41.99 30.94 -5.66
N TYR A 306 -42.05 32.23 -5.96
CA TYR A 306 -40.94 33.16 -5.80
C TYR A 306 -40.46 33.19 -4.34
N ASN A 307 -41.36 33.40 -3.37
CA ASN A 307 -41.01 33.47 -1.95
C ASN A 307 -40.37 32.16 -1.48
N LYS A 308 -40.95 31.02 -1.84
CA LYS A 308 -40.43 29.70 -1.52
C LYS A 308 -39.05 29.46 -2.13
N GLU A 309 -38.84 29.85 -3.38
CA GLU A 309 -37.54 29.66 -4.03
C GLU A 309 -36.49 30.67 -3.52
N ASN A 310 -36.89 31.90 -3.24
CA ASN A 310 -36.02 32.93 -2.67
C ASN A 310 -35.59 32.57 -1.25
N GLU A 311 -36.49 32.03 -0.43
CA GLU A 311 -36.15 31.47 0.88
C GLU A 311 -35.13 30.34 0.75
N LYS A 312 -35.30 29.41 -0.21
CA LYS A 312 -34.30 28.36 -0.49
C LYS A 312 -32.97 28.91 -0.99
N ALA A 313 -32.97 30.00 -1.74
CA ALA A 313 -31.77 30.62 -2.29
C ALA A 313 -30.99 31.41 -1.23
N THR A 314 -31.71 32.09 -0.31
CA THR A 314 -31.12 32.95 0.73
C THR A 314 -30.75 32.20 2.00
N LYS A 315 -31.54 31.20 2.41
CA LYS A 315 -31.16 30.27 3.49
C LYS A 315 -30.36 29.13 2.87
N LEU A 316 -29.03 29.18 2.99
CA LEU A 316 -28.07 28.10 2.69
C LEU A 316 -28.76 26.73 2.60
N ASN A 317 -29.14 26.31 1.39
CA ASN A 317 -30.05 25.19 1.18
C ASN A 317 -29.52 23.92 1.87
N PRO A 318 -30.11 23.46 2.99
CA PRO A 318 -29.57 22.36 3.76
C PRO A 318 -29.65 21.03 3.01
N ILE A 319 -30.35 20.93 1.87
CA ILE A 319 -30.44 19.74 1.02
C ILE A 319 -29.33 19.73 -0.03
N SER A 320 -29.13 20.82 -0.79
CA SER A 320 -28.01 20.91 -1.77
C SER A 320 -26.68 20.94 -1.04
N VAL A 321 -26.60 21.66 0.08
CA VAL A 321 -25.49 21.58 1.04
C VAL A 321 -25.37 20.14 1.55
N ARG A 322 -26.40 19.50 2.12
CA ARG A 322 -26.27 18.10 2.57
C ARG A 322 -25.82 17.14 1.49
N LYS A 323 -26.33 17.27 0.27
CA LYS A 323 -26.00 16.37 -0.83
C LYS A 323 -24.56 16.58 -1.26
N ALA A 324 -24.13 17.82 -1.48
CA ALA A 324 -22.74 18.13 -1.83
C ALA A 324 -21.78 17.78 -0.68
N VAL A 325 -22.13 18.10 0.55
CA VAL A 325 -21.39 17.70 1.76
C VAL A 325 -21.38 16.19 1.89
N SER A 326 -22.48 15.48 1.63
CA SER A 326 -22.48 14.01 1.66
C SER A 326 -21.58 13.46 0.57
N VAL A 327 -21.57 14.03 -0.63
CA VAL A 327 -20.62 13.66 -1.69
C VAL A 327 -19.19 13.92 -1.22
N ILE A 328 -18.89 15.07 -0.60
CA ILE A 328 -17.55 15.41 -0.07
C ILE A 328 -17.14 14.50 1.10
N LEU A 329 -18.05 14.19 2.02
CA LEU A 329 -17.79 13.43 3.25
C LEU A 329 -17.91 11.92 3.04
N SER A 330 -18.55 11.45 1.96
CA SER A 330 -18.67 10.03 1.65
C SER A 330 -17.34 9.49 1.15
N ASP A 331 -16.35 9.34 2.02
CA ASP A 331 -15.12 8.57 1.79
C ASP A 331 -14.89 7.58 2.92
N ASN A 332 -14.89 6.28 2.56
CA ASN A 332 -14.08 5.20 3.15
C ASN A 332 -14.48 3.79 2.61
N LYS A 333 -15.72 3.52 2.22
CA LYS A 333 -16.13 2.13 1.91
C LYS A 333 -15.64 1.56 0.56
N SER A 334 -15.55 2.36 -0.50
CA SER A 334 -15.23 1.86 -1.85
C SER A 334 -13.73 1.67 -2.11
N ASN A 335 -12.89 2.56 -1.59
CA ASN A 335 -11.43 2.48 -1.77
C ASN A 335 -10.78 1.46 -0.83
N ILE A 336 -11.22 1.36 0.44
CA ILE A 336 -10.74 0.34 1.40
C ILE A 336 -11.07 -1.08 0.89
N SER A 337 -12.25 -1.30 0.29
CA SER A 337 -12.61 -2.62 -0.24
C SER A 337 -11.80 -3.03 -1.46
N ARG A 338 -11.45 -2.09 -2.36
CA ARG A 338 -10.54 -2.34 -3.49
C ARG A 338 -9.09 -2.55 -3.05
N GLU A 339 -8.58 -1.77 -2.10
CA GLU A 339 -7.24 -1.96 -1.54
C GLU A 339 -7.12 -3.29 -0.78
N ASN A 340 -8.12 -3.66 0.02
CA ASN A 340 -8.13 -4.95 0.71
C ASN A 340 -8.16 -6.13 -0.27
N ASN A 341 -8.87 -6.03 -1.39
CA ASN A 341 -8.92 -7.11 -2.39
C ASN A 341 -7.59 -7.25 -3.16
N THR A 342 -6.91 -6.14 -3.44
CA THR A 342 -5.58 -6.17 -4.08
C THR A 342 -4.51 -6.68 -3.11
N ALA A 343 -4.54 -6.28 -1.84
CA ALA A 343 -3.66 -6.82 -0.80
C ALA A 343 -3.88 -8.34 -0.57
N LYS A 344 -5.14 -8.81 -0.57
CA LYS A 344 -5.46 -10.25 -0.49
C LYS A 344 -4.88 -11.03 -1.67
N LEU A 345 -5.01 -10.51 -2.89
CA LEU A 345 -4.42 -11.14 -4.09
C LEU A 345 -2.89 -11.24 -4.01
N LEU A 346 -2.22 -10.19 -3.55
CA LEU A 346 -0.77 -10.19 -3.35
C LEU A 346 -0.33 -11.19 -2.27
N PHE A 347 -1.10 -11.33 -1.19
CA PHE A 347 -0.83 -12.31 -0.14
C PHE A 347 -0.96 -13.75 -0.65
N VAL A 348 -1.97 -14.03 -1.48
CA VAL A 348 -2.15 -15.35 -2.13
C VAL A 348 -0.98 -15.66 -3.07
N LEU A 349 -0.52 -14.68 -3.85
CA LEU A 349 0.64 -14.82 -4.74
C LEU A 349 1.94 -15.06 -3.96
N LEU A 350 2.15 -14.37 -2.85
CA LEU A 350 3.33 -14.58 -1.99
C LEU A 350 3.31 -15.98 -1.36
N PHE A 351 2.13 -16.44 -0.92
CA PHE A 351 1.96 -17.77 -0.36
C PHE A 351 2.21 -18.88 -1.40
N SER A 352 1.75 -18.69 -2.64
CA SER A 352 1.99 -19.68 -3.70
C SER A 352 3.48 -19.78 -4.06
N VAL A 353 4.19 -18.65 -4.14
CA VAL A 353 5.65 -18.63 -4.40
C VAL A 353 6.43 -19.31 -3.28
N THR A 354 6.10 -19.03 -2.03
CA THR A 354 6.76 -19.65 -0.86
C THR A 354 6.48 -21.15 -0.75
N ALA A 355 5.26 -21.59 -1.10
CA ALA A 355 4.91 -23.01 -1.18
C ALA A 355 5.71 -23.74 -2.28
N ILE A 356 5.84 -23.14 -3.46
CA ILE A 356 6.65 -23.69 -4.57
C ILE A 356 8.13 -23.79 -4.16
N ALA A 357 8.69 -22.74 -3.56
CA ALA A 357 10.08 -22.74 -3.09
C ALA A 357 10.31 -23.83 -2.01
N SER A 358 9.36 -23.97 -1.08
CA SER A 358 9.41 -25.01 -0.04
C SER A 358 9.34 -26.42 -0.64
N PHE A 359 8.51 -26.62 -1.66
CA PHE A 359 8.40 -27.88 -2.38
C PHE A 359 9.69 -28.23 -3.14
N ILE A 360 10.30 -27.25 -3.82
CA ILE A 360 11.60 -27.42 -4.50
C ILE A 360 12.70 -27.75 -3.47
N PHE A 361 12.75 -27.03 -2.35
CA PHE A 361 13.71 -27.29 -1.27
C PHE A 361 13.52 -28.69 -0.66
N TYR A 362 12.27 -29.11 -0.43
CA TYR A 362 11.94 -30.45 0.04
C TYR A 362 12.44 -31.53 -0.94
N ARG A 363 12.18 -31.37 -2.25
CA ARG A 363 12.66 -32.29 -3.29
C ARG A 363 14.19 -32.36 -3.33
N TYR A 364 14.86 -31.21 -3.23
CA TYR A 364 16.33 -31.13 -3.17
C TYR A 364 16.89 -31.86 -1.94
N LYS A 365 16.33 -31.60 -0.74
CA LYS A 365 16.75 -32.24 0.51
C LYS A 365 16.47 -33.75 0.51
N SER A 366 15.33 -34.18 -0.03
CA SER A 366 14.98 -35.60 -0.19
C SER A 366 15.98 -36.34 -1.07
N LYS A 367 16.42 -35.74 -2.19
CA LYS A 367 17.45 -36.31 -3.07
C LYS A 367 18.81 -36.42 -2.34
N GLN A 368 19.21 -35.38 -1.62
CA GLN A 368 20.45 -35.37 -0.83
C GLN A 368 20.45 -36.45 0.26
N ASN A 369 19.34 -36.62 0.97
CA ASN A 369 19.20 -37.65 1.99
C ASN A 369 19.33 -39.08 1.41
N LYS A 370 18.81 -39.31 0.20
CA LYS A 370 18.94 -40.61 -0.48
C LYS A 370 20.38 -40.95 -0.85
N LEU A 371 21.14 -39.96 -1.34
CA LEU A 371 22.58 -40.10 -1.62
C LEU A 371 23.39 -40.38 -0.35
N LEU A 372 23.06 -39.71 0.75
CA LEU A 372 23.72 -39.92 2.04
C LEU A 372 23.44 -41.32 2.59
N LEU A 373 22.23 -41.86 2.43
CA LEU A 373 21.93 -43.24 2.82
C LEU A 373 22.77 -44.24 2.02
N GLN A 374 22.85 -44.09 0.70
CA GLN A 374 23.67 -44.97 -0.14
C GLN A 374 25.15 -44.98 0.27
N GLN A 375 25.72 -43.81 0.61
CA GLN A 375 27.09 -43.73 1.12
C GLN A 375 27.25 -44.41 2.49
N LYS A 376 26.24 -44.31 3.36
CA LYS A 376 26.26 -45.01 4.66
C LYS A 376 26.18 -46.52 4.48
N ASP A 377 25.37 -47.01 3.55
CA ASP A 377 25.24 -48.45 3.27
C ASP A 377 26.54 -49.05 2.73
N VAL A 378 27.22 -48.34 1.81
CA VAL A 378 28.54 -48.74 1.31
C VAL A 378 29.56 -48.79 2.45
N ARG A 379 29.61 -47.75 3.29
CA ARG A 379 30.53 -47.69 4.42
C ARG A 379 30.25 -48.75 5.48
N LEU A 380 28.98 -49.10 5.69
CA LEU A 380 28.57 -50.16 6.58
C LEU A 380 29.04 -51.52 6.04
N SER A 381 28.94 -51.74 4.73
CA SER A 381 29.47 -52.94 4.08
C SER A 381 30.98 -53.07 4.25
N GLU A 382 31.74 -52.00 4.05
CA GLU A 382 33.20 -51.98 4.26
C GLU A 382 33.56 -52.27 5.72
N LYS A 383 32.85 -51.65 6.67
CA LYS A 383 33.08 -51.88 8.10
C LYS A 383 32.79 -53.33 8.49
N ASN A 384 31.72 -53.93 7.98
CA ASN A 384 31.38 -55.32 8.26
C ASN A 384 32.42 -56.30 7.69
N HIS A 385 33.00 -56.00 6.52
CA HIS A 385 34.10 -56.77 5.97
C HIS A 385 35.35 -56.71 6.85
N LEU A 386 35.74 -55.51 7.31
CA LEU A 386 36.86 -55.32 8.23
C LEU A 386 36.66 -56.04 9.58
N ILE A 387 35.44 -56.04 10.11
CA ILE A 387 35.12 -56.77 11.34
C ILE A 387 35.32 -58.28 11.16
N SER A 388 34.84 -58.84 10.04
CA SER A 388 35.03 -60.26 9.72
C SER A 388 36.52 -60.65 9.61
N GLU A 389 37.36 -59.75 9.12
CA GLU A 389 38.81 -59.95 9.00
C GLU A 389 39.49 -59.92 10.39
N PHE A 390 39.13 -58.96 11.23
CA PHE A 390 39.59 -58.88 12.62
C PHE A 390 39.14 -60.07 13.48
N GLU A 391 37.91 -60.57 13.27
CA GLU A 391 37.39 -61.76 13.96
C GLU A 391 38.17 -63.02 13.58
N ALA A 392 38.51 -63.19 12.29
CA ALA A 392 39.35 -64.30 11.85
C ALA A 392 40.79 -64.24 12.42
N GLU A 393 41.36 -63.03 12.54
CA GLU A 393 42.68 -62.81 13.15
C GLU A 393 42.66 -63.05 14.67
N THR A 394 41.60 -62.62 15.36
CA THR A 394 41.45 -62.85 16.81
C THR A 394 41.19 -64.33 17.15
N ASP A 395 40.47 -65.08 16.32
CA ASP A 395 40.32 -66.53 16.49
C ASP A 395 41.63 -67.29 16.20
N TYR A 396 42.45 -66.81 15.27
CA TYR A 396 43.80 -67.34 15.04
C TYR A 396 44.72 -67.11 16.26
N LEU A 397 44.65 -65.92 16.88
CA LEU A 397 45.45 -65.58 18.06
C LEU A 397 44.99 -66.29 19.34
N LYS A 398 43.68 -66.49 19.55
CA LYS A 398 43.14 -67.27 20.68
C LYS A 398 43.57 -68.73 20.67
N LYS A 399 43.89 -69.30 19.50
CA LYS A 399 44.37 -70.68 19.34
C LYS A 399 45.84 -70.86 19.73
N LYS A 400 46.57 -69.78 20.00
CA LYS A 400 48.01 -69.78 20.29
C LYS A 400 48.28 -69.46 21.78
N ILE A 401 48.11 -70.49 22.61
CA ILE A 401 48.72 -70.71 23.95
C ILE A 401 48.50 -69.61 25.01
N HIS A 402 47.54 -69.87 25.92
CA HIS A 402 47.62 -69.45 27.32
C HIS A 402 47.12 -70.61 28.18
N PHE A 403 47.96 -71.11 29.11
CA PHE A 403 47.52 -72.06 30.14
C PHE A 403 46.37 -71.42 30.92
N THR A 404 45.26 -72.12 31.04
CA THR A 404 44.12 -71.62 31.81
C THR A 404 44.44 -71.65 33.30
N ILE A 405 43.88 -70.72 34.08
CA ILE A 405 44.06 -70.68 35.54
C ILE A 405 43.61 -72.02 36.18
N ASP A 406 42.62 -72.69 35.60
CA ASP A 406 42.14 -74.00 36.05
C ASP A 406 43.19 -75.12 35.90
N GLU A 407 43.99 -75.08 34.83
CA GLU A 407 45.11 -76.01 34.64
C GLU A 407 46.24 -75.76 35.64
N LEU A 408 46.54 -74.49 35.94
CA LEU A 408 47.50 -74.12 37.00
C LEU A 408 47.06 -74.61 38.38
N ILE A 409 45.77 -74.45 38.71
CA ILE A 409 45.21 -74.95 39.97
C ILE A 409 45.32 -76.48 40.05
N ASN A 410 45.12 -77.18 38.93
CA ASN A 410 45.28 -78.64 38.87
C ASN A 410 46.73 -79.09 39.06
N LEU A 411 47.70 -78.39 38.48
CA LEU A 411 49.13 -78.65 38.70
C LEU A 411 49.52 -78.41 40.16
N ALA A 412 49.03 -77.31 40.74
CA ALA A 412 49.25 -76.94 42.14
C ALA A 412 48.73 -78.03 43.11
N LYS A 413 47.51 -78.54 42.89
CA LYS A 413 46.88 -79.59 43.70
C LYS A 413 47.63 -80.92 43.65
N LYS A 414 48.28 -81.24 42.53
CA LYS A 414 49.05 -82.47 42.34
C LYS A 414 50.50 -82.37 42.85
N ASN A 415 50.92 -81.20 43.34
CA ASN A 415 52.32 -80.91 43.68
C ASN A 415 53.28 -81.22 42.51
N ASP A 416 52.87 -80.89 41.28
CA ASP A 416 53.64 -81.15 40.06
C ASP A 416 54.91 -80.29 40.00
N SER A 417 56.03 -80.86 39.55
CA SER A 417 57.32 -80.15 39.46
C SER A 417 57.27 -78.93 38.53
N ASN A 418 56.36 -78.93 37.56
CA ASN A 418 56.22 -77.85 36.58
C ASN A 418 55.26 -76.74 37.05
N PHE A 419 54.59 -76.90 38.20
CA PHE A 419 53.62 -75.92 38.70
C PHE A 419 54.22 -74.51 38.76
N TYR A 420 55.38 -74.36 39.38
CA TYR A 420 55.97 -73.03 39.58
C TYR A 420 56.47 -72.41 38.28
N SER A 421 57.05 -73.22 37.38
CA SER A 421 57.49 -72.73 36.05
C SER A 421 56.32 -72.18 35.26
N ASN A 422 55.22 -72.95 35.18
CA ASN A 422 54.02 -72.53 34.46
C ASN A 422 53.35 -71.33 35.15
N PHE A 423 53.42 -71.24 36.48
CA PHE A 423 52.91 -70.10 37.21
C PHE A 423 53.64 -68.81 36.83
N ILE A 424 54.97 -68.84 36.66
CA ILE A 424 55.75 -67.68 36.21
C ILE A 424 55.46 -67.36 34.74
N ASP A 425 55.26 -68.35 33.88
CA ASP A 425 54.86 -68.10 32.49
C ASP A 425 53.50 -67.39 32.39
N THR A 426 52.55 -67.74 33.27
CA THR A 426 51.25 -67.05 33.36
C THR A 426 51.32 -65.72 34.10
N PHE A 427 52.25 -65.55 35.05
CA PHE A 427 52.44 -64.32 35.83
C PHE A 427 53.90 -63.82 35.78
N PRO A 428 54.40 -63.32 34.63
CA PRO A 428 55.83 -63.08 34.39
C PRO A 428 56.49 -62.04 35.29
N HIS A 429 55.70 -61.17 35.91
CA HIS A 429 56.20 -60.08 36.76
C HIS A 429 56.11 -60.39 38.27
N PHE A 430 55.63 -61.58 38.64
CA PHE A 430 55.28 -61.91 40.03
C PHE A 430 56.48 -61.84 40.98
N GLU A 431 57.61 -62.46 40.62
CA GLU A 431 58.81 -62.41 41.45
C GLU A 431 59.40 -61.00 41.52
N LYS A 432 59.43 -60.30 40.38
CA LYS A 432 60.01 -58.95 40.28
C LYS A 432 59.32 -57.98 41.25
N ILE A 433 57.99 -57.93 41.23
CA ILE A 433 57.18 -57.05 42.09
C ILE A 433 57.47 -57.32 43.58
N LEU A 434 57.66 -58.58 43.95
CA LEU A 434 57.90 -58.98 45.35
C LEU A 434 59.35 -58.76 45.79
N LEU A 435 60.32 -58.94 44.90
CA LEU A 435 61.73 -58.64 45.16
C LEU A 435 61.97 -57.14 45.33
N ASP A 436 61.24 -56.29 44.60
CA ASP A 436 61.29 -54.83 44.76
C ASP A 436 60.84 -54.40 46.18
N ILE A 437 59.99 -55.19 46.85
CA ILE A 437 59.52 -54.94 48.22
C ILE A 437 60.45 -55.56 49.26
N SER A 438 60.87 -56.80 49.06
CA SER A 438 61.73 -57.53 50.00
C SER A 438 62.78 -58.35 49.24
N PRO A 439 64.00 -57.81 49.08
CA PRO A 439 65.10 -58.52 48.43
C PRO A 439 65.56 -59.80 49.16
N SER A 440 65.06 -60.06 50.37
CA SER A 440 65.43 -61.19 51.24
C SER A 440 64.64 -62.48 50.99
N LEU A 441 63.69 -62.46 50.04
CA LEU A 441 62.85 -63.60 49.70
C LEU A 441 63.65 -64.70 48.99
N LYS A 442 63.38 -65.96 49.38
CA LYS A 442 64.01 -67.16 48.79
C LYS A 442 63.02 -67.89 47.88
N SER A 443 63.49 -68.82 47.04
CA SER A 443 62.63 -69.63 46.16
C SER A 443 61.47 -70.35 46.90
N SER A 444 61.71 -70.81 48.13
CA SER A 444 60.66 -71.42 48.96
C SER A 444 59.59 -70.44 49.45
N ASP A 445 59.92 -69.15 49.50
CA ASP A 445 58.98 -68.07 49.84
C ASP A 445 58.06 -67.79 48.64
N PHE A 446 58.62 -67.73 47.42
CA PHE A 446 57.82 -67.51 46.20
C PHE A 446 56.88 -68.66 45.88
N LEU A 447 57.32 -69.90 46.04
CA LEU A 447 56.44 -71.06 45.88
C LEU A 447 55.23 -70.95 46.81
N LEU A 448 55.45 -70.58 48.09
CA LEU A 448 54.36 -70.40 49.05
C LEU A 448 53.45 -69.22 48.68
N LEU A 449 54.01 -68.12 48.17
CA LEU A 449 53.25 -66.97 47.68
C LEU A 449 52.44 -67.30 46.42
N ALA A 450 52.93 -68.16 45.53
CA ALA A 450 52.18 -68.63 44.36
C ALA A 450 50.92 -69.41 44.78
N TYR A 451 51.03 -70.31 45.75
CA TYR A 451 49.86 -70.99 46.34
C TYR A 451 48.87 -69.99 46.97
N ILE A 452 49.37 -68.98 47.68
CA ILE A 452 48.52 -67.95 48.29
C ILE A 452 47.83 -67.11 47.20
N TYR A 453 48.53 -66.74 46.14
CA TYR A 453 47.98 -65.97 45.04
C TYR A 453 46.82 -66.71 44.35
N LEU A 454 46.95 -68.04 44.20
CA LEU A 454 45.90 -68.93 43.70
C LEU A 454 44.82 -69.28 44.75
N ASN A 455 44.77 -68.58 45.89
CA ASN A 455 43.77 -68.75 46.96
C ASN A 455 43.79 -70.12 47.68
N PHE A 456 44.90 -70.85 47.70
CA PHE A 456 44.97 -72.06 48.53
C PHE A 456 44.99 -71.71 50.02
N ASP A 457 44.15 -72.37 50.81
CA ASP A 457 44.10 -72.17 52.25
C ASP A 457 45.29 -72.85 52.95
N THR A 458 45.52 -72.50 54.21
CA THR A 458 46.67 -73.01 54.98
C THR A 458 46.66 -74.53 55.16
N LYS A 459 45.48 -75.15 55.21
CA LYS A 459 45.31 -76.61 55.35
C LYS A 459 45.63 -77.30 54.03
N GLN A 460 45.10 -76.78 52.92
CA GLN A 460 45.38 -77.27 51.57
C GLN A 460 46.87 -77.21 51.23
N ILE A 461 47.53 -76.09 51.54
CA ILE A 461 48.99 -75.96 51.31
C ILE A 461 49.78 -76.95 52.17
N ALA A 462 49.37 -77.15 53.43
CA ALA A 462 50.02 -78.10 54.32
C ALA A 462 49.91 -79.54 53.80
N ASP A 463 48.73 -79.91 53.30
CA ASP A 463 48.47 -81.22 52.70
C ASP A 463 49.28 -81.42 51.40
N ILE A 464 49.28 -80.44 50.50
CA ILE A 464 50.00 -80.50 49.21
C ILE A 464 51.52 -80.60 49.40
N LEU A 465 52.08 -79.84 50.35
CA LEU A 465 53.53 -79.77 50.58
C LEU A 465 54.02 -80.79 51.62
N PHE A 466 53.14 -81.66 52.13
CA PHE A 466 53.42 -82.63 53.19
C PHE A 466 54.10 -81.99 54.40
N LYS A 467 53.55 -80.88 54.90
CA LYS A 467 54.01 -80.14 56.08
C LYS A 467 52.90 -80.05 57.12
N SER A 468 53.26 -79.85 58.39
CA SER A 468 52.23 -79.55 59.41
C SER A 468 51.59 -78.19 59.14
N VAL A 469 50.29 -78.06 59.45
CA VAL A 469 49.57 -76.78 59.37
C VAL A 469 50.32 -75.68 60.13
N ARG A 470 50.87 -76.00 61.31
CA ARG A 470 51.68 -75.08 62.13
C ARG A 470 52.93 -74.59 61.40
N THR A 471 53.57 -75.45 60.60
CA THR A 471 54.73 -75.08 59.77
C THR A 471 54.34 -74.05 58.71
N ILE A 472 53.22 -74.23 58.01
CA ILE A 472 52.75 -73.27 56.99
C ILE A 472 52.30 -71.96 57.65
N GLN A 473 51.62 -72.00 58.79
CA GLN A 473 51.26 -70.80 59.57
C GLN A 473 52.50 -70.00 59.98
N ASN A 474 53.52 -70.67 60.53
CA ASN A 474 54.78 -70.03 60.90
C ASN A 474 55.48 -69.40 59.68
N LYS A 475 55.48 -70.09 58.54
CA LYS A 475 56.04 -69.55 57.29
C LYS A 475 55.24 -68.34 56.79
N LYS A 476 53.90 -68.37 56.82
CA LYS A 476 53.06 -67.21 56.46
C LYS A 476 53.30 -66.03 57.38
N TYR A 477 53.45 -66.25 58.67
CA TYR A 477 53.82 -65.21 59.63
C TYR A 477 55.20 -64.61 59.33
N ALA A 478 56.19 -65.47 59.00
CA ALA A 478 57.51 -65.01 58.58
C ALA A 478 57.47 -64.21 57.26
N LEU A 479 56.67 -64.64 56.27
CA LEU A 479 56.46 -63.90 55.03
C LEU A 479 55.85 -62.53 55.28
N ARG A 480 54.84 -62.43 56.14
CA ARG A 480 54.23 -61.15 56.51
C ARG A 480 55.26 -60.18 57.08
N LYS A 481 56.17 -60.66 57.95
CA LYS A 481 57.27 -59.83 58.47
C LYS A 481 58.24 -59.41 57.37
N LYS A 482 58.67 -60.34 56.52
CA LYS A 482 59.59 -60.04 55.40
C LYS A 482 59.01 -59.01 54.42
N LEU A 483 57.70 -59.04 54.20
CA LEU A 483 56.97 -58.17 53.27
C LEU A 483 56.43 -56.88 53.93
N GLY A 484 56.67 -56.66 55.23
CA GLY A 484 56.22 -55.46 55.94
C GLY A 484 54.69 -55.36 56.11
N ILE A 485 53.97 -56.49 56.08
CA ILE A 485 52.50 -56.52 56.11
C ILE A 485 52.00 -56.37 57.55
N SER A 486 51.16 -55.36 57.79
CA SER A 486 50.54 -55.07 59.10
C SER A 486 49.66 -56.22 59.59
N THR A 487 49.48 -56.40 60.90
CA THR A 487 48.63 -57.47 61.48
C THR A 487 47.17 -57.41 61.02
N ASN A 488 46.69 -56.23 60.65
CA ASN A 488 45.28 -56.00 60.29
C ASN A 488 44.99 -56.23 58.80
N GLU A 489 46.01 -56.52 57.99
CA GLU A 489 45.87 -56.65 56.54
C GLU A 489 45.84 -58.12 56.10
N ASP A 490 44.89 -58.51 55.24
CA ASP A 490 44.80 -59.89 54.75
C ASP A 490 45.90 -60.18 53.71
N LEU A 491 46.64 -61.27 53.89
CA LEU A 491 47.78 -61.62 53.04
C LEU A 491 47.37 -61.94 51.59
N TYR A 492 46.19 -62.55 51.37
CA TYR A 492 45.70 -62.91 50.04
C TYR A 492 45.28 -61.66 49.27
N ILE A 493 44.53 -60.79 49.93
CA ILE A 493 44.05 -59.52 49.34
C ILE A 493 45.24 -58.60 49.04
N TRP A 494 46.19 -58.48 49.97
CA TRP A 494 47.40 -57.68 49.76
C TRP A 494 48.16 -58.16 48.53
N LEU A 495 48.42 -59.47 48.43
CA LEU A 495 49.20 -60.04 47.34
C LEU A 495 48.53 -59.83 45.97
N LYS A 496 47.21 -60.00 45.90
CA LYS A 496 46.44 -59.76 44.67
C LYS A 496 46.39 -58.30 44.28
N THR A 497 46.20 -57.42 45.26
CA THR A 497 46.20 -55.97 45.02
C THR A 497 47.56 -55.52 44.48
N ARG A 498 48.66 -56.01 45.06
CA ARG A 498 50.02 -55.61 44.65
C ARG A 498 50.44 -56.13 43.29
N TYR A 499 49.97 -57.30 42.87
CA TYR A 499 50.27 -57.79 41.53
C TYR A 499 49.45 -57.07 40.45
N ASN A 500 48.21 -56.67 40.77
CA ASN A 500 47.32 -55.99 39.82
C ASN A 500 47.44 -54.45 39.83
N SER A 501 48.24 -53.88 40.74
CA SER A 501 48.57 -52.45 40.82
C SER A 501 49.84 -52.13 40.04
#